data_AF-A0A1G3R6Y5-F1
#
_entry.id   AF-A0A1G3R6Y5-F1
#
_cell.length_a   1.000
_cell.length_b   1.000
_cell.length_c   1.000
_cell.angle_alpha   90.00
_cell.angle_beta   90.00
_cell.angle_gamma   90.00
#
_symmetry.space_group_name_H-M   'P 1'
#
loop_
_entity.id
_entity.type
_entity.pdbx_description
1 polymer ?
#
loop_
_entity_poly.entity_id
_entity_poly.type
_entity_poly.pdbx_seq_one_letter_code
_entity_poly.pdbx_strand_id
1 'polypeptide(L)'
;MDPRCKLPLAVLFTVLFFLPLPLVLLGAYLGALSLAIWLGLGFRELVRPLRTIAPLLLLVLLLTPPFQRGGQAYLRIGGLTLLSADGVREAARLALRLTGVTFAFFVLLRSTAPADLILALRAFGLPFGAGLVVSVALQYVPGLKGLFDQVQDAHRLRRAGNGAPPARGLQVVRSLLPQLTSVLILSIRRIPILAMALEMRGVGRTNRRSSMRRLPQGRRLVLSSLAAAAVGLGAVVAIFLFP
;
A
#
# COMPACT_ATOMS: atom_id res chain seq x y z
N MET A 1 6.11 15.79 7.08
CA MET A 1 6.39 14.96 8.28
C MET A 1 7.41 13.93 7.92
N ASP A 2 8.24 13.53 8.89
CA ASP A 2 9.33 12.61 8.64
C ASP A 2 8.82 11.19 8.33
N PRO A 3 9.29 10.56 7.23
CA PRO A 3 8.95 9.19 6.85
C PRO A 3 9.09 8.16 7.99
N ARG A 4 10.06 8.40 8.88
CA ARG A 4 10.33 7.56 10.08
C ARG A 4 9.21 7.56 11.10
N CYS A 5 8.45 8.65 11.24
CA CYS A 5 7.32 8.74 12.17
C CYS A 5 6.01 8.34 11.48
N LYS A 6 5.90 8.58 10.16
CA LYS A 6 4.73 8.18 9.38
C LYS A 6 4.55 6.66 9.30
N LEU A 7 5.65 5.91 9.18
CA LEU A 7 5.59 4.44 9.13
C LEU A 7 5.00 3.80 10.38
N PRO A 8 5.57 4.01 11.59
CA PRO A 8 5.01 3.44 12.82
C PRO A 8 3.61 3.99 13.09
N LEU A 9 3.32 5.24 12.73
CA LEU A 9 1.98 5.81 12.85
C LEU A 9 0.98 5.07 11.95
N ALA A 10 1.27 4.86 10.67
CA ALA A 10 0.36 4.14 9.78
C ALA A 10 0.16 2.66 10.21
N VAL A 11 1.23 2.02 10.70
CA VAL A 11 1.14 0.67 11.29
C VAL A 11 0.25 0.70 12.53
N LEU A 12 0.44 1.67 13.43
CA LEU A 12 -0.40 1.85 14.62
C LEU A 12 -1.87 2.08 14.24
N PHE A 13 -2.15 2.95 13.26
CA PHE A 13 -3.50 3.17 12.74
C PHE A 13 -4.13 1.87 12.20
N THR A 14 -3.34 1.06 11.50
CA THR A 14 -3.79 -0.24 10.98
C THR A 14 -4.10 -1.23 12.10
N VAL A 15 -3.25 -1.31 13.12
CA VAL A 15 -3.46 -2.17 14.31
C VAL A 15 -4.69 -1.72 15.10
N LEU A 16 -4.89 -0.41 15.27
CA LEU A 16 -6.05 0.16 15.98
C LEU A 16 -7.38 -0.22 15.33
N PHE A 17 -7.47 -0.21 13.99
CA PHE A 17 -8.68 -0.68 13.30
C PHE A 17 -8.93 -2.18 13.51
N PHE A 18 -7.90 -2.97 13.78
CA PHE A 18 -8.03 -4.42 13.97
C PHE A 18 -8.54 -4.80 15.37
N LEU A 19 -8.39 -3.93 16.37
CA LEU A 19 -8.87 -4.20 17.73
C LEU A 19 -10.41 -4.32 17.78
N PRO A 20 -10.95 -5.12 18.73
CA PRO A 20 -12.39 -5.29 18.94
C PRO A 20 -12.99 -4.07 19.65
N LEU A 21 -13.10 -2.94 18.93
CA LEU A 21 -13.67 -1.70 19.45
C LEU A 21 -15.20 -1.61 19.21
N PRO A 22 -15.93 -0.87 20.07
CA PRO A 22 -17.35 -0.59 19.84
C PRO A 22 -17.55 0.21 18.55
N LEU A 23 -18.70 0.01 17.91
CA LEU A 23 -19.01 0.56 16.58
C LEU A 23 -18.90 2.09 16.54
N VAL A 24 -19.28 2.76 17.63
CA VAL A 24 -19.24 4.23 17.79
C VAL A 24 -17.81 4.74 17.74
N LEU A 25 -16.88 4.09 18.46
CA LEU A 25 -15.48 4.51 18.52
C LEU A 25 -14.77 4.29 17.19
N LEU A 26 -15.09 3.18 16.52
CA LEU A 26 -14.54 2.85 15.20
C LEU A 26 -15.02 3.86 14.14
N GLY A 27 -16.31 4.25 14.20
CA GLY A 27 -16.87 5.33 13.37
C GLY A 27 -16.24 6.69 13.64
N ALA A 28 -16.05 7.06 14.91
CA ALA A 28 -15.40 8.31 15.30
C ALA A 28 -13.95 8.38 14.79
N TYR A 29 -13.21 7.27 14.87
CA TYR A 29 -11.84 7.18 14.39
C TYR A 29 -11.74 7.30 12.86
N LEU A 30 -12.65 6.63 12.13
CA LEU A 30 -12.77 6.78 10.68
C LEU A 30 -13.16 8.21 10.29
N GLY A 31 -14.05 8.84 11.05
CA GLY A 31 -14.45 10.23 10.89
C GLY A 31 -13.28 11.19 11.06
N ALA A 32 -12.49 11.02 12.12
CA ALA A 32 -11.29 11.82 12.36
C ALA A 32 -10.25 11.64 11.24
N LEU A 33 -10.03 10.40 10.78
CA LEU A 33 -9.10 10.10 9.69
C LEU A 33 -9.57 10.71 8.36
N SER A 34 -10.85 10.58 8.03
CA SER A 34 -11.44 11.16 6.81
C SER A 34 -11.42 12.68 6.83
N LEU A 35 -11.67 13.31 7.98
CA LEU A 35 -11.55 14.76 8.16
C LEU A 35 -10.10 15.24 7.96
N ALA A 36 -9.13 14.52 8.51
CA ALA A 36 -7.71 14.83 8.33
C ALA A 36 -7.27 14.71 6.85
N ILE A 37 -7.78 13.69 6.13
CA ILE A 37 -7.54 13.53 4.69
C ILE A 37 -8.19 14.67 3.91
N TRP A 38 -9.42 15.04 4.26
CA TRP A 38 -10.17 16.10 3.60
C TRP A 38 -9.44 17.46 3.73
N LEU A 39 -9.00 17.81 4.94
CA LEU A 39 -8.28 19.05 5.23
C LEU A 39 -6.86 19.08 4.61
N GLY A 40 -6.19 17.94 4.50
CA GLY A 40 -4.79 17.87 4.05
C GLY A 40 -4.59 17.59 2.55
N LEU A 41 -5.47 16.80 1.92
CA LEU A 41 -5.30 16.25 0.57
C LEU A 41 -6.49 16.55 -0.36
N GLY A 42 -7.60 17.05 0.18
CA GLY A 42 -8.81 17.42 -0.56
C GLY A 42 -9.80 16.26 -0.77
N PHE A 43 -11.05 16.62 -1.10
CA PHE A 43 -12.18 15.67 -1.21
C PHE A 43 -11.98 14.57 -2.27
N ARG A 44 -11.26 14.86 -3.36
CA ARG A 44 -11.00 13.88 -4.43
C ARG A 44 -10.17 12.69 -3.95
N GLU A 45 -9.25 12.91 -3.02
CA GLU A 45 -8.38 11.86 -2.47
C GLU A 45 -9.12 11.01 -1.41
N LEU A 46 -10.29 11.45 -0.94
CA LEU A 46 -11.18 10.67 -0.07
C LEU A 46 -12.03 9.67 -0.88
N VAL A 47 -12.53 10.11 -2.05
CA VAL A 47 -13.46 9.31 -2.87
C VAL A 47 -12.71 8.27 -3.72
N ARG A 48 -11.47 8.56 -4.14
CA ARG A 48 -10.68 7.64 -4.98
C ARG A 48 -10.44 6.26 -4.34
N PRO A 49 -9.94 6.16 -3.09
CA PRO A 49 -9.74 4.86 -2.43
C PRO A 49 -11.07 4.13 -2.27
N LEU A 50 -12.12 4.81 -1.82
CA LEU A 50 -13.45 4.24 -1.67
C LEU A 50 -13.98 3.66 -2.97
N ARG A 51 -13.84 4.37 -4.09
CA ARG A 51 -14.31 3.89 -5.39
C ARG A 51 -13.59 2.61 -5.84
N THR A 52 -12.30 2.49 -5.53
CA THR A 52 -11.51 1.29 -5.85
C THR A 52 -11.92 0.09 -4.99
N ILE A 53 -12.22 0.30 -3.70
CA ILE A 53 -12.65 -0.78 -2.78
C ILE A 53 -14.17 -1.00 -2.75
N ALA A 54 -14.96 -0.15 -3.40
CA ALA A 54 -16.42 -0.23 -3.45
C ALA A 54 -16.96 -1.63 -3.82
N PRO A 55 -16.44 -2.33 -4.86
CA PRO A 55 -16.92 -3.69 -5.16
C PRO A 55 -16.63 -4.69 -4.03
N LEU A 56 -15.52 -4.53 -3.32
CA LEU A 56 -15.17 -5.36 -2.17
C LEU A 56 -16.05 -5.03 -0.95
N LEU A 57 -16.32 -3.74 -0.69
CA LEU A 57 -17.23 -3.31 0.36
C LEU A 57 -18.66 -3.82 0.13
N LEU A 58 -19.13 -3.75 -1.12
CA LEU A 58 -20.42 -4.30 -1.52
C LEU A 58 -20.45 -5.81 -1.25
N LEU A 59 -19.39 -6.53 -1.64
CA LEU A 59 -19.28 -7.96 -1.39
C LEU A 59 -19.35 -8.27 0.12
N VAL A 60 -18.60 -7.55 0.95
CA VAL A 60 -18.59 -7.76 2.41
C VAL A 60 -19.97 -7.47 3.01
N LEU A 61 -20.62 -6.40 2.58
CA LEU A 61 -21.95 -6.01 3.07
C LEU A 61 -23.04 -7.01 2.64
N LEU A 62 -22.91 -7.61 1.45
CA LEU A 62 -23.86 -8.60 0.94
C LEU A 62 -23.62 -9.99 1.54
N LEU A 63 -22.35 -10.37 1.71
CA LEU A 63 -21.97 -11.73 2.12
C LEU A 63 -21.95 -11.90 3.64
N THR A 64 -21.77 -10.86 4.44
CA THR A 64 -21.63 -11.00 5.91
C THR A 64 -22.96 -11.26 6.65
N PRO A 65 -24.07 -10.54 6.37
CA PRO A 65 -25.35 -10.75 7.05
C PRO A 65 -25.89 -12.20 7.03
N PRO A 66 -25.81 -12.97 5.92
CA PRO A 66 -26.35 -14.33 5.90
C PRO A 66 -25.52 -15.37 6.68
N PHE A 67 -24.24 -15.08 7.00
CA PHE A 67 -23.38 -16.01 7.74
C PHE A 67 -23.53 -15.87 9.27
N GLN A 68 -24.09 -14.76 9.75
CA GLN A 68 -24.28 -14.53 11.18
C GLN A 68 -25.75 -14.65 11.59
N ARG A 69 -26.06 -15.81 12.17
CA ARG A 69 -27.41 -16.22 12.57
C ARG A 69 -27.75 -15.85 14.02
N GLY A 70 -27.23 -14.73 14.52
CA GLY A 70 -27.49 -14.25 15.89
C GLY A 70 -28.45 -13.05 15.91
N GLY A 71 -29.44 -13.07 16.82
CA GLY A 71 -30.30 -11.91 17.11
C GLY A 71 -31.69 -11.90 16.43
N GLN A 72 -32.49 -10.87 16.74
CA GLN A 72 -33.85 -10.69 16.20
C GLN A 72 -33.82 -10.57 14.66
N ALA A 73 -34.56 -11.47 13.99
CA ALA A 73 -34.66 -11.52 12.55
C ALA A 73 -35.74 -10.52 12.07
N TYR A 74 -35.34 -9.51 11.30
CA TYR A 74 -36.26 -8.51 10.74
C TYR A 74 -36.89 -8.96 9.42
N LEU A 75 -36.22 -9.83 8.65
CA LEU A 75 -36.74 -10.38 7.40
C LEU A 75 -36.46 -11.88 7.32
N ARG A 76 -37.54 -12.67 7.20
CA ARG A 76 -37.50 -14.13 7.05
C ARG A 76 -38.20 -14.47 5.74
N ILE A 77 -37.45 -14.92 4.73
CA ILE A 77 -38.01 -15.44 3.49
C ILE A 77 -37.43 -16.85 3.30
N GLY A 78 -38.31 -17.85 3.23
CA GLY A 78 -37.96 -19.23 2.85
C GLY A 78 -36.95 -19.95 3.76
N GLY A 79 -37.03 -19.79 5.08
CA GLY A 79 -36.14 -20.48 6.03
C GLY A 79 -34.74 -19.89 6.17
N LEU A 80 -34.39 -18.85 5.40
CA LEU A 80 -33.18 -18.06 5.55
C LEU A 80 -33.51 -16.74 6.26
N THR A 81 -32.96 -16.54 7.46
CA THR A 81 -32.97 -15.24 8.14
C THR A 81 -32.02 -14.29 7.41
N LEU A 82 -32.54 -13.45 6.53
CA LEU A 82 -31.73 -12.62 5.62
C LEU A 82 -31.15 -11.38 6.33
N LEU A 83 -31.82 -10.87 7.36
CA LEU A 83 -31.40 -9.69 8.10
C LEU A 83 -31.55 -9.92 9.61
N SER A 84 -30.43 -10.23 10.26
CA SER A 84 -30.31 -10.21 11.72
C SER A 84 -29.70 -8.88 12.17
N ALA A 85 -30.17 -8.33 13.30
CA ALA A 85 -29.62 -7.09 13.84
C ALA A 85 -28.11 -7.15 14.06
N ASP A 86 -27.61 -8.33 14.46
CA ASP A 86 -26.18 -8.53 14.72
C ASP A 86 -25.40 -8.72 13.41
N GLY A 87 -25.97 -9.38 12.39
CA GLY A 87 -25.34 -9.52 11.07
C GLY A 87 -25.12 -8.17 10.37
N VAL A 88 -26.05 -7.22 10.52
CA VAL A 88 -25.88 -5.85 9.99
C VAL A 88 -24.79 -5.08 10.77
N ARG A 89 -24.74 -5.22 12.10
CA ARG A 89 -23.73 -4.56 12.94
C ARG A 89 -22.32 -5.07 12.63
N GLU A 90 -22.16 -6.37 12.43
CA GLU A 90 -20.86 -6.95 12.09
C GLU A 90 -20.45 -6.66 10.65
N ALA A 91 -21.39 -6.67 9.70
CA ALA A 91 -21.13 -6.22 8.33
C ALA A 91 -20.67 -4.75 8.29
N ALA A 92 -21.33 -3.88 9.08
CA ALA A 92 -20.90 -2.50 9.25
C ALA A 92 -19.51 -2.41 9.90
N ARG A 93 -19.24 -3.18 10.96
CA ARG A 93 -17.92 -3.21 11.61
C ARG A 93 -16.81 -3.59 10.62
N LEU A 94 -17.01 -4.65 9.82
CA LEU A 94 -16.05 -5.08 8.81
C LEU A 94 -15.88 -4.04 7.69
N ALA A 95 -16.97 -3.45 7.21
CA ALA A 95 -16.93 -2.41 6.18
C ALA A 95 -16.13 -1.18 6.65
N LEU A 96 -16.35 -0.73 7.89
CA LEU A 96 -15.60 0.36 8.48
C LEU A 96 -14.12 -0.01 8.66
N ARG A 97 -13.79 -1.22 9.14
CA ARG A 97 -12.40 -1.68 9.28
C ARG A 97 -11.65 -1.64 7.95
N LEU A 98 -12.25 -2.20 6.90
CA LEU A 98 -11.66 -2.23 5.56
C LEU A 98 -11.44 -0.82 5.02
N THR A 99 -12.40 0.07 5.21
CA THR A 99 -12.30 1.47 4.78
C THR A 99 -11.18 2.20 5.53
N GLY A 100 -11.08 2.00 6.85
CA GLY A 100 -10.04 2.58 7.71
C GLY A 100 -8.62 2.15 7.33
N VAL A 101 -8.40 0.85 7.15
CA VAL A 101 -7.11 0.29 6.72
C VAL A 101 -6.73 0.81 5.33
N THR A 102 -7.70 0.85 4.41
CA THR A 102 -7.47 1.37 3.06
C THR A 102 -7.04 2.83 3.10
N PHE A 103 -7.68 3.67 3.92
CA PHE A 103 -7.29 5.07 4.07
C PHE A 103 -5.91 5.24 4.69
N ALA A 104 -5.59 4.50 5.76
CA ALA A 104 -4.28 4.55 6.40
C ALA A 104 -3.16 4.22 5.40
N PHE A 105 -3.36 3.17 4.60
CA PHE A 105 -2.40 2.76 3.57
C PHE A 105 -2.31 3.77 2.42
N PHE A 106 -3.44 4.30 1.96
CA PHE A 106 -3.49 5.28 0.88
C PHE A 106 -2.76 6.58 1.25
N VAL A 107 -2.97 7.09 2.47
CA VAL A 107 -2.25 8.27 2.98
C VAL A 107 -0.75 8.01 3.07
N LEU A 108 -0.34 6.82 3.51
CA LEU A 108 1.07 6.44 3.59
C LEU A 108 1.73 6.43 2.21
N LEU A 109 1.12 5.76 1.23
CA LEU A 109 1.63 5.68 -0.14
C LEU A 109 1.65 7.04 -0.83
N ARG A 110 0.62 7.86 -0.63
CA ARG A 110 0.52 9.16 -1.29
C ARG A 110 1.52 10.17 -0.73
N SER A 111 1.75 10.11 0.58
CA SER A 111 2.52 11.12 1.29
C SER A 111 4.00 10.77 1.46
N THR A 112 4.45 9.59 1.01
CA THR A 112 5.83 9.10 1.17
C THR A 112 6.38 8.63 -0.17
N ALA A 113 7.50 9.22 -0.60
CA ALA A 113 8.19 8.76 -1.81
C ALA A 113 8.82 7.37 -1.57
N PRO A 114 8.93 6.50 -2.59
CA PRO A 114 9.50 5.17 -2.42
C PRO A 114 10.96 5.19 -1.93
N ALA A 115 11.75 6.19 -2.35
CA ALA A 115 13.11 6.39 -1.87
C ALA A 115 13.16 6.76 -0.37
N ASP A 116 12.19 7.54 0.11
CA ASP A 116 12.09 7.96 1.50
C ASP A 116 11.63 6.81 2.41
N LEU A 117 10.82 5.90 1.85
CA LEU A 117 10.42 4.66 2.50
C LEU A 117 11.64 3.78 2.83
N ILE A 118 12.58 3.64 1.89
CA ILE A 118 13.81 2.87 2.11
C ILE A 118 14.71 3.54 3.15
N LEU A 119 14.80 4.87 3.16
CA LEU A 119 15.56 5.61 4.17
C LEU A 119 14.94 5.46 5.57
N ALA A 120 13.60 5.39 5.66
CA ALA A 120 12.90 5.11 6.91
C ALA A 120 13.18 3.67 7.37
N LEU A 121 13.06 2.70 6.47
CA LEU A 121 13.34 1.29 6.73
C LEU A 121 14.81 1.04 7.15
N ARG A 122 15.77 1.73 6.51
CA ARG A 122 17.19 1.71 6.93
C ARG A 122 17.39 2.24 8.35
N ALA A 123 16.59 3.20 8.77
CA ALA A 123 16.66 3.72 10.14
C ALA A 123 16.11 2.74 11.19
N PHE A 124 15.22 1.82 10.78
CA PHE A 124 14.68 0.76 11.63
C PHE A 124 15.58 -0.49 11.73
N GLY A 125 16.80 -0.44 11.17
CA GLY A 125 17.79 -1.51 11.33
C GLY A 125 18.11 -2.32 10.08
N LEU A 126 17.61 -1.93 8.90
CA LEU A 126 17.95 -2.64 7.66
C LEU A 126 19.44 -2.52 7.33
N PRO A 127 20.14 -3.64 7.05
CA PRO A 127 21.55 -3.63 6.69
C PRO A 127 21.76 -2.86 5.39
N PHE A 128 22.94 -2.24 5.28
CA PHE A 128 23.27 -1.39 4.13
C PHE A 128 23.11 -2.10 2.78
N GLY A 129 23.53 -3.37 2.69
CA GLY A 129 23.41 -4.16 1.46
C GLY A 129 21.97 -4.31 1.00
N ALA A 130 21.06 -4.67 1.91
CA ALA A 130 19.64 -4.76 1.59
C ALA A 130 19.05 -3.40 1.19
N GLY A 131 19.40 -2.32 1.91
CA GLY A 131 18.95 -0.97 1.56
C GLY A 131 19.44 -0.51 0.18
N LEU A 132 20.67 -0.87 -0.20
CA LEU A 132 21.22 -0.61 -1.53
C LEU A 132 20.46 -1.38 -2.61
N VAL A 133 20.26 -2.69 -2.42
CA VAL A 133 19.55 -3.55 -3.39
C VAL A 133 18.13 -3.03 -3.63
N VAL A 134 17.39 -2.68 -2.58
CA VAL A 134 16.03 -2.16 -2.72
C VAL A 134 16.03 -0.78 -3.38
N SER A 135 16.97 0.10 -3.04
CA SER A 135 17.09 1.44 -3.67
C SER A 135 17.37 1.34 -5.16
N VAL A 136 18.30 0.46 -5.54
CA VAL A 136 18.57 0.15 -6.94
C VAL A 136 17.32 -0.42 -7.58
N ALA A 137 16.72 -1.48 -7.04
CA ALA A 137 15.52 -2.09 -7.61
C ALA A 137 14.40 -1.08 -7.91
N LEU A 138 14.06 -0.19 -6.97
CA LEU A 138 13.02 0.83 -7.17
C LEU A 138 13.38 1.86 -8.25
N GLN A 139 14.66 2.26 -8.35
CA GLN A 139 15.12 3.14 -9.42
C GLN A 139 15.08 2.44 -10.80
N TYR A 140 15.22 1.11 -10.84
CA TYR A 140 15.18 0.33 -12.07
C TYR A 140 13.76 0.11 -12.60
N VAL A 141 12.72 0.20 -11.76
CA VAL A 141 11.32 -0.03 -12.19
C VAL A 141 10.90 0.86 -13.37
N PRO A 142 11.10 2.20 -13.37
CA PRO A 142 10.75 3.03 -14.52
C PRO A 142 11.55 2.69 -15.78
N GLY A 143 12.83 2.34 -15.62
CA GLY A 143 13.70 1.96 -16.74
C GLY A 143 13.31 0.62 -17.37
N LEU A 144 12.96 -0.37 -16.54
CA LEU A 144 12.45 -1.66 -16.98
C LEU A 144 11.12 -1.53 -17.72
N LYS A 145 10.23 -0.63 -17.26
CA LYS A 145 9.00 -0.31 -17.98
C LYS A 145 9.30 0.23 -19.38
N GLY A 146 10.21 1.20 -19.50
CA GLY A 146 10.60 1.74 -20.81
C GLY A 146 11.19 0.67 -21.75
N LEU A 147 12.01 -0.24 -21.23
CA LEU A 147 12.53 -1.37 -21.99
C LEU A 147 11.44 -2.34 -22.42
N PHE A 148 10.49 -2.64 -21.53
CA PHE A 148 9.36 -3.49 -21.84
C PHE A 148 8.52 -2.87 -22.96
N ASP A 149 8.23 -1.57 -22.90
CA ASP A 149 7.46 -0.86 -23.92
C ASP A 149 8.20 -0.91 -25.29
N GLN A 150 9.53 -0.68 -25.31
CA GLN A 150 10.34 -0.78 -26.54
C GLN A 150 10.36 -2.19 -27.15
N VAL A 151 10.54 -3.21 -26.31
CA VAL A 151 10.52 -4.62 -26.75
C VAL A 151 9.13 -4.99 -27.26
N GLN A 152 8.08 -4.55 -26.57
CA GLN A 152 6.70 -4.77 -26.98
C GLN A 152 6.44 -4.16 -28.36
N ASP A 153 6.88 -2.94 -28.61
CA ASP A 153 6.70 -2.27 -29.90
C ASP A 153 7.50 -2.94 -31.02
N ALA A 154 8.73 -3.38 -30.76
CA ALA A 154 9.51 -4.17 -31.72
C ALA A 154 8.81 -5.49 -32.10
N HIS A 155 8.26 -6.21 -31.12
CA HIS A 155 7.48 -7.43 -31.38
C HIS A 155 6.17 -7.16 -32.13
N ARG A 156 5.50 -6.03 -31.84
CA ARG A 156 4.30 -5.61 -32.57
C ARG A 156 4.61 -5.33 -34.04
N LEU A 157 5.69 -4.61 -34.33
CA LEU A 157 6.14 -4.33 -35.70
C LEU A 157 6.46 -5.62 -36.46
N ARG A 158 7.18 -6.56 -35.82
CA ARG A 158 7.50 -7.85 -36.43
C ARG A 158 6.25 -8.69 -36.71
N ARG A 159 5.26 -8.66 -35.80
CA ARG A 159 3.99 -9.38 -35.98
C ARG A 159 3.14 -8.75 -37.09
N ALA A 160 3.10 -7.42 -37.17
CA ALA A 160 2.39 -6.69 -38.22
C ALA A 160 3.02 -6.92 -39.60
N GLY A 161 4.36 -6.92 -39.71
CA GLY A 161 5.08 -7.24 -40.94
C GLY A 161 4.83 -8.66 -41.46
N ASN A 162 4.47 -9.59 -40.56
CA ASN A 162 4.10 -10.96 -40.91
C ASN A 162 2.60 -11.14 -41.22
N GLY A 163 1.82 -10.04 -41.30
CA GLY A 163 0.38 -10.09 -41.58
C GLY A 163 -0.47 -10.73 -40.48
N ALA A 164 0.08 -10.94 -39.28
CA ALA A 164 -0.63 -11.65 -38.22
C ALA A 164 -1.61 -10.74 -37.47
N PRO A 165 -2.88 -11.17 -37.27
CA PRO A 165 -3.89 -10.36 -36.58
C PRO A 165 -3.49 -10.09 -35.12
N PRO A 166 -4.07 -9.07 -34.46
CA PRO A 166 -3.81 -8.82 -33.04
C PRO A 166 -4.16 -10.07 -32.21
N ALA A 167 -3.28 -10.42 -31.26
CA ALA A 167 -3.48 -11.59 -30.41
C ALA A 167 -4.75 -11.43 -29.57
N ARG A 168 -5.57 -12.49 -29.49
CA ARG A 168 -6.81 -12.52 -28.68
C ARG A 168 -6.80 -13.72 -27.73
N GLY A 169 -7.37 -13.53 -26.53
CA GLY A 169 -7.49 -14.57 -25.51
C GLY A 169 -6.15 -15.21 -25.13
N LEU A 170 -6.06 -16.54 -25.17
CA LEU A 170 -4.84 -17.29 -24.83
C LEU A 170 -3.63 -16.95 -25.71
N GLN A 171 -3.84 -16.42 -26.92
CA GLN A 171 -2.72 -16.01 -27.78
C GLN A 171 -1.96 -14.82 -27.20
N VAL A 172 -2.62 -13.96 -26.41
CA VAL A 172 -1.97 -12.83 -25.72
C VAL A 172 -0.92 -13.37 -24.76
N VAL A 173 -1.28 -14.36 -23.94
CA VAL A 173 -0.37 -15.00 -22.98
C VAL A 173 0.83 -15.62 -23.68
N ARG A 174 0.60 -16.37 -24.77
CA ARG A 174 1.70 -16.95 -25.57
C ARG A 174 2.61 -15.88 -26.18
N SER A 175 2.05 -14.73 -26.56
CA SER A 175 2.83 -13.63 -27.13
C SER A 175 3.66 -12.85 -26.10
N LEU A 176 3.28 -12.92 -24.81
CA LEU A 176 4.03 -12.28 -23.72
C LEU A 176 5.31 -13.05 -23.37
N LEU A 177 5.31 -14.38 -23.49
CA LEU A 177 6.48 -15.21 -23.21
C LEU A 177 7.75 -14.74 -23.94
N PRO A 178 7.77 -14.57 -25.29
CA PRO A 178 8.97 -14.09 -25.99
C PRO A 178 9.34 -12.64 -25.63
N GLN A 179 8.37 -11.78 -25.31
CA GLN A 179 8.65 -10.41 -24.88
C GLN A 179 9.38 -10.40 -23.53
N LEU A 180 8.90 -11.21 -22.58
CA LEU A 180 9.50 -11.36 -21.26
C LEU A 180 10.91 -11.95 -21.36
N THR A 181 11.14 -12.98 -22.18
CA THR A 181 12.48 -13.54 -22.35
C THR A 181 13.45 -12.52 -22.94
N SER A 182 13.04 -11.73 -23.94
CA SER A 182 13.87 -10.65 -24.48
C SER A 182 14.21 -9.59 -23.43
N VAL A 183 13.23 -9.13 -22.65
CA VAL A 183 13.47 -8.15 -21.56
C VAL A 183 14.39 -8.72 -20.48
N LEU A 184 14.22 -10.00 -20.12
CA LEU A 184 15.07 -10.68 -19.16
C LEU A 184 16.52 -10.75 -19.64
N ILE A 185 16.77 -11.17 -20.90
CA ILE A 185 18.12 -11.22 -21.47
C ILE A 185 18.77 -9.83 -21.46
N LEU A 186 18.04 -8.79 -21.87
CA LEU A 186 18.52 -7.41 -21.86
C LEU A 186 18.84 -6.93 -20.44
N SER A 187 18.03 -7.33 -19.46
CA SER A 187 18.24 -6.97 -18.05
C SER A 187 19.45 -7.67 -17.47
N ILE A 188 19.63 -8.97 -17.75
CA ILE A 188 20.79 -9.76 -17.31
C ILE A 188 22.09 -9.19 -17.87
N ARG A 189 22.10 -8.80 -19.15
CA ARG A 189 23.28 -8.15 -19.78
C ARG A 189 23.70 -6.86 -19.09
N ARG A 190 22.79 -6.17 -18.37
CA ARG A 190 23.12 -4.95 -17.63
C ARG A 190 23.74 -5.23 -16.26
N ILE A 191 23.55 -6.42 -15.68
CA ILE A 191 24.04 -6.75 -14.34
C ILE A 191 25.57 -6.53 -14.21
N PRO A 192 26.42 -7.04 -15.11
CA PRO A 192 27.88 -6.85 -15.00
C PRO A 192 28.30 -5.38 -15.08
N ILE A 193 27.64 -4.59 -15.93
CA ILE A 193 27.89 -3.16 -16.09
C ILE A 193 27.62 -2.43 -14.77
N LEU A 194 26.53 -2.81 -14.08
CA LEU A 194 26.18 -2.22 -12.79
C LEU A 194 27.08 -2.67 -11.67
N ALA A 195 27.44 -3.96 -11.63
CA ALA A 195 28.40 -4.48 -10.67
C ALA A 195 29.73 -3.73 -10.79
N MET A 196 30.27 -3.63 -12.01
CA MET A 196 31.50 -2.89 -12.28
C MET A 196 31.39 -1.40 -11.90
N ALA A 197 30.27 -0.74 -12.23
CA ALA A 197 30.05 0.65 -11.83
C ALA A 197 29.99 0.83 -10.31
N LEU A 198 29.42 -0.13 -9.57
CA LEU A 198 29.37 -0.12 -8.11
C LEU A 198 30.77 -0.36 -7.51
N GLU A 199 31.55 -1.27 -8.07
CA GLU A 199 32.94 -1.53 -7.67
C GLU A 199 33.84 -0.32 -7.88
N MET A 200 33.74 0.35 -9.05
CA MET A 200 34.47 1.59 -9.34
C MET A 200 34.09 2.72 -8.38
N ARG A 201 32.84 2.75 -7.90
CA ARG A 201 32.36 3.67 -6.86
C ARG A 201 32.76 3.25 -5.44
N GLY A 202 33.49 2.15 -5.27
CA GLY A 202 33.97 1.65 -3.98
C GLY A 202 32.89 0.98 -3.12
N VAL A 203 31.78 0.54 -3.73
CA VAL A 203 30.74 -0.24 -3.04
C VAL A 203 31.32 -1.62 -2.71
N GLY A 204 31.52 -1.89 -1.43
CA GLY A 204 32.16 -3.11 -0.94
C GLY A 204 33.25 -2.83 0.09
N ARG A 205 33.75 -1.59 0.15
CA ARG A 205 34.68 -1.14 1.18
C ARG A 205 34.02 -1.09 2.57
N THR A 206 34.80 -1.43 3.60
CA THR A 206 34.45 -1.41 5.03
C THR A 206 34.55 -0.03 5.68
N ASN A 207 35.03 0.98 4.95
CA ASN A 207 35.18 2.34 5.46
C ASN A 207 33.84 2.96 5.90
N ARG A 208 33.92 3.88 6.88
CA ARG A 208 32.77 4.64 7.39
C ARG A 208 32.12 5.44 6.26
N ARG A 209 30.88 5.12 5.91
CA ARG A 209 30.17 5.72 4.77
C ARG A 209 29.46 7.02 5.16
N SER A 210 29.49 8.01 4.26
CA SER A 210 28.71 9.24 4.36
C SER A 210 27.34 9.08 3.69
N SER A 211 26.33 9.82 4.16
CA SER A 211 25.00 9.86 3.54
C SER A 211 24.71 11.27 3.02
N MET A 212 24.55 11.40 1.70
CA MET A 212 24.22 12.66 1.03
C MET A 212 22.75 13.05 1.28
N ARG A 213 21.84 12.08 1.16
CA ARG A 213 20.44 12.25 1.55
C ARG A 213 20.32 11.97 3.03
N ARG A 214 20.09 13.01 3.82
CA ARG A 214 19.76 12.90 5.25
C ARG A 214 18.29 13.24 5.42
N LEU A 215 17.61 12.45 6.24
CA LEU A 215 16.24 12.77 6.64
C LEU A 215 16.27 14.05 7.49
N PRO A 216 15.23 14.89 7.43
CA PRO A 216 15.19 16.11 8.23
C PRO A 216 15.43 15.77 9.71
N GLN A 217 16.43 16.42 10.32
CA GLN A 217 16.72 16.33 11.76
C GLN A 217 16.40 17.68 12.41
N GLY A 218 15.86 17.66 13.64
CA GLY A 218 15.57 18.85 14.44
C GLY A 218 14.13 18.92 14.96
N ARG A 219 13.63 20.14 15.22
CA ARG A 219 12.30 20.42 15.84
C ARG A 219 11.13 19.72 15.13
N ARG A 220 11.19 19.51 13.81
CA ARG A 220 10.14 18.82 13.04
C ARG A 220 10.03 17.32 13.37
N LEU A 221 11.15 16.66 13.69
CA LEU A 221 11.15 15.27 14.14
C LEU A 221 10.45 15.16 15.48
N VAL A 222 10.86 15.99 16.45
CA VAL A 222 10.31 16.02 17.81
C VAL A 222 8.81 16.35 17.80
N LEU A 223 8.39 17.36 17.02
CA LEU A 223 6.97 17.71 16.86
C LEU A 223 6.16 16.58 16.19
N SER A 224 6.71 15.92 15.17
CA SER A 224 6.01 14.83 14.49
C SER A 224 5.98 13.53 15.31
N SER A 225 7.01 13.25 16.11
CA SER A 225 7.04 12.13 17.04
C SER A 225 6.12 12.37 18.25
N LEU A 226 6.04 13.61 18.76
CA LEU A 226 5.10 13.98 19.81
C LEU A 226 3.65 13.93 19.32
N ALA A 227 3.37 14.41 18.11
CA ALA A 227 2.03 14.29 17.52
C ALA A 227 1.65 12.82 17.30
N ALA A 228 2.59 11.99 16.83
CA ALA A 228 2.36 10.55 16.67
C ALA A 228 2.15 9.83 18.01
N ALA A 229 2.95 10.18 19.03
CA ALA A 229 2.81 9.64 20.38
C ALA A 229 1.51 10.11 21.05
N ALA A 230 1.09 11.35 20.86
CA ALA A 230 -0.17 11.88 21.38
C ALA A 230 -1.40 11.22 20.73
N VAL A 231 -1.36 10.98 19.42
CA VAL A 231 -2.42 10.23 18.72
C VAL A 231 -2.44 8.77 19.15
N GLY A 232 -1.27 8.15 19.35
CA GLY A 232 -1.17 6.79 19.88
C GLY A 232 -1.66 6.66 21.32
N LEU A 233 -1.25 7.57 22.21
CA LEU A 233 -1.74 7.64 23.59
C LEU A 233 -3.24 7.93 23.64
N GLY A 234 -3.76 8.84 22.80
CA GLY A 234 -5.19 9.11 22.71
C GLY A 234 -5.98 7.87 22.30
N ALA A 235 -5.44 7.06 21.39
CA ALA A 235 -6.07 5.80 20.99
C ALA A 235 -6.01 4.73 22.09
N VAL A 236 -4.89 4.62 22.82
CA VAL A 236 -4.73 3.71 23.97
C VAL A 236 -5.61 4.12 25.16
N VAL A 237 -5.73 5.41 25.43
CA VAL A 237 -6.62 5.95 26.46
C VAL A 237 -8.09 5.73 26.07
N ALA A 238 -8.46 5.89 24.79
CA ALA A 238 -9.80 5.58 24.32
C ALA A 238 -10.15 4.09 24.42
N ILE A 239 -9.16 3.19 24.29
CA ILE A 239 -9.31 1.75 24.57
C ILE A 239 -9.55 1.50 26.06
N PHE A 240 -8.84 2.20 26.95
CA PHE A 240 -8.98 2.01 28.41
C PHE A 240 -10.24 2.64 28.99
N LEU A 241 -10.79 3.70 28.36
CA LEU A 241 -11.98 4.39 28.84
C LEU A 241 -13.30 3.71 28.45
N PHE A 242 -13.29 2.84 27.44
CA PHE A 242 -14.46 2.11 26.95
C PHE A 242 -14.12 0.62 26.75
N PRO A 243 -14.25 -0.22 27.82
CA PRO A 243 -14.15 -1.67 27.70
C PRO A 243 -15.32 -2.28 26.89
#